data_AF-A0A968WKK7-F1
#
_entry.id   AF-A0A968WKK7-F1
#
_cell.length_a   1.000
_cell.length_b   1.000
_cell.length_c   1.000
_cell.angle_alpha   90.00
_cell.angle_beta   90.00
_cell.angle_gamma   90.00
#
_symmetry.space_group_name_H-M   'P 1'
#
loop_
_entity.id
_entity.type
_entity.pdbx_description
1 polymer ?
#
loop_
_entity_poly.entity_id
_entity_poly.type
_entity_poly.pdbx_seq_one_letter_code
_entity_poly.pdbx_strand_id
1 'polypeptide(L)'
;MFSSLCTTCHQVNNEGVKFGPDLSEIGDKLPKDGLYTAILYPDQGISFGYEGYRFKLKDGSEAFGMIVSETNDAVEIRYINTDQHLDKANIVSRTKVETSLMPANLQAGMSEQQLVDLVEYLKSLTRTDQ
;
A
#
# COMPACT_ATOMS: atom_id res chain seq x y z
N MET A 1 -6.55 15.25 11.86
CA MET A 1 -7.52 14.13 11.81
C MET A 1 -7.02 13.17 10.75
N PHE A 2 -6.24 12.16 11.14
CA PHE A 2 -5.85 11.08 10.23
C PHE A 2 -7.09 10.20 10.04
N SER A 3 -7.55 10.07 8.80
CA SER A 3 -8.78 9.32 8.49
C SER A 3 -8.61 7.84 8.88
N SER A 4 -9.61 7.25 9.53
CA SER A 4 -9.65 5.82 9.87
C SER A 4 -9.48 4.91 8.65
N LEU A 5 -9.78 5.43 7.46
CA LEU A 5 -9.56 4.73 6.19
C LEU A 5 -8.06 4.57 5.89
N CYS A 6 -7.25 5.59 6.19
CA CYS A 6 -5.82 5.58 5.89
C CYS A 6 -5.03 4.76 6.92
N THR A 7 -5.40 4.82 8.21
CA THR A 7 -4.77 4.04 9.29
C THR A 7 -4.86 2.53 9.10
N THR A 8 -5.87 2.07 8.34
CA THR A 8 -6.11 0.65 8.07
C THR A 8 -4.95 0.01 7.30
N CYS A 9 -4.22 0.80 6.53
CA CYS A 9 -3.11 0.33 5.71
C CYS A 9 -1.80 1.07 5.94
N HIS A 10 -1.82 2.33 6.40
CA HIS A 10 -0.63 3.15 6.54
C HIS A 10 -0.30 3.46 8.00
N GLN A 11 0.99 3.68 8.25
CA GLN A 11 1.49 4.21 9.51
C GLN A 11 1.86 5.68 9.40
N VAL A 12 1.64 6.40 10.49
CA VAL A 12 2.21 7.72 10.76
C VAL A 12 2.73 7.70 12.20
N ASN A 13 4.01 7.99 12.40
CA ASN A 13 4.68 7.99 13.70
C ASN A 13 4.45 6.71 14.52
N ASN A 14 4.51 5.55 13.85
CA ASN A 14 4.21 4.21 14.40
C ASN A 14 2.74 3.94 14.77
N GLU A 15 1.81 4.86 14.49
CA GLU A 15 0.38 4.64 14.64
C GLU A 15 -0.25 4.17 13.33
N GLY A 16 -1.05 3.10 13.38
CA GLY A 16 -1.68 2.48 12.21
C GLY A 16 -1.07 1.13 11.82
N VAL A 17 -1.41 0.64 10.63
CA VAL A 17 -0.99 -0.68 10.14
C VAL A 17 0.17 -0.58 9.17
N LYS A 18 1.18 -1.44 9.32
CA LYS A 18 2.35 -1.50 8.43
C LYS A 18 2.09 -2.37 7.19
N PHE A 19 1.14 -1.97 6.36
CA PHE A 19 0.80 -2.67 5.12
C PHE A 19 1.22 -1.89 3.87
N GLY A 20 0.91 -0.59 3.82
CA GLY A 20 1.33 0.37 2.81
C GLY A 20 2.60 1.13 3.22
N PRO A 21 3.05 2.08 2.38
CA PRO A 21 4.15 3.00 2.70
C PRO A 21 3.97 3.74 4.03
N ASP A 22 5.04 3.92 4.77
CA ASP A 22 5.05 4.81 5.93
C ASP A 22 4.86 6.27 5.46
N LEU A 23 3.86 6.94 6.03
CA LEU A 23 3.47 8.31 5.68
C LEU A 23 4.04 9.37 6.62
N SER A 24 4.83 8.99 7.64
CA SER A 24 5.38 9.91 8.65
C SER A 24 6.18 11.07 8.08
N GLU A 25 6.77 10.88 6.89
CA GLU A 25 7.57 11.88 6.19
C GLU A 25 7.08 12.11 4.74
N ILE A 26 5.82 11.78 4.44
CA ILE A 26 5.30 11.86 3.06
C ILE A 26 5.28 13.30 2.52
N GLY A 27 5.17 14.28 3.42
CA GLY A 27 5.21 15.70 3.11
C GLY A 27 6.55 16.14 2.51
N ASP A 28 7.67 15.45 2.82
CA ASP A 28 8.95 15.75 2.17
C ASP A 28 9.09 15.09 0.80
N LYS A 29 8.38 13.96 0.60
CA LYS A 29 8.48 13.14 -0.61
C LYS A 29 7.56 13.62 -1.74
N LEU A 30 6.38 14.12 -1.41
CA LEU A 30 5.37 14.53 -2.40
C LEU A 30 4.92 16.00 -2.22
N PRO A 31 4.74 16.74 -3.33
CA PRO A 31 3.98 17.99 -3.32
C PRO A 31 2.47 17.68 -3.17
N LYS A 32 1.66 18.72 -2.89
CA LYS A 32 0.20 18.57 -2.71
C LYS A 32 -0.47 17.88 -3.90
N ASP A 33 -0.14 18.28 -5.13
CA ASP A 33 -0.71 17.66 -6.34
C ASP A 33 -0.33 16.17 -6.46
N GLY A 34 0.86 15.80 -6.00
CA GLY A 34 1.29 14.40 -5.92
C GLY A 34 0.49 13.61 -4.89
N LEU A 35 0.19 14.20 -3.73
CA LEU A 35 -0.67 13.59 -2.71
C LEU A 35 -2.11 13.40 -3.22
N TYR A 36 -2.69 14.42 -3.87
CA TYR A 36 -4.00 14.29 -4.51
C TYR A 36 -4.01 13.19 -5.56
N THR A 37 -2.99 13.15 -6.42
CA THR A 37 -2.88 12.14 -7.47
C THR A 37 -2.80 10.74 -6.87
N ALA A 38 -1.99 10.54 -5.82
CA ALA A 38 -1.88 9.25 -5.14
C ALA A 38 -3.21 8.79 -4.49
N ILE A 39 -4.00 9.72 -3.94
CA ILE A 39 -5.27 9.40 -3.29
C ILE A 39 -6.38 9.12 -4.31
N LEU A 40 -6.47 9.95 -5.35
CA LEU A 40 -7.54 9.88 -6.36
C LEU A 40 -7.27 8.81 -7.42
N TYR A 41 -6.00 8.56 -7.72
CA TYR A 41 -5.55 7.65 -8.77
C TYR A 41 -4.44 6.71 -8.26
N PRO A 42 -4.73 5.86 -7.25
CA PRO A 42 -3.71 5.03 -6.59
C PRO A 42 -2.98 4.06 -7.53
N ASP A 43 -3.61 3.68 -8.66
CA ASP A 43 -3.01 2.82 -9.68
C ASP A 43 -1.87 3.51 -10.47
N GLN A 44 -1.85 4.84 -10.53
CA GLN A 44 -0.86 5.58 -11.32
C GLN A 44 0.51 5.70 -10.65
N GLY A 45 0.59 5.39 -9.35
CA GLY A 45 1.77 5.64 -8.52
C GLY A 45 2.07 4.52 -7.53
N ILE A 46 2.14 3.27 -8.01
CA ILE A 46 2.51 2.14 -7.16
C ILE A 46 3.98 2.27 -6.75
N SER A 47 4.22 2.46 -5.46
CA SER A 47 5.56 2.57 -4.90
C SER A 47 6.33 1.25 -5.04
N PHE A 48 7.63 1.34 -5.31
CA PHE A 48 8.51 0.17 -5.38
C PHE A 48 8.44 -0.64 -4.07
N GLY A 49 8.27 -1.96 -4.19
CA GLY A 49 8.11 -2.88 -3.06
C GLY A 49 6.67 -3.03 -2.58
N TYR A 50 5.72 -2.28 -3.14
CA TYR A 50 4.28 -2.36 -2.85
C TYR A 50 3.47 -2.88 -4.05
N GLU A 51 4.13 -3.47 -5.04
CA GLU A 51 3.45 -4.11 -6.17
C GLU A 51 2.70 -5.37 -5.72
N GLY A 52 1.44 -5.47 -6.11
CA GLY A 52 0.66 -6.70 -5.92
C GLY A 52 1.06 -7.78 -6.93
N TYR A 53 1.02 -9.03 -6.50
CA TYR A 53 1.21 -10.20 -7.34
C TYR A 53 0.10 -11.22 -7.09
N ARG A 54 -0.38 -11.82 -8.18
CA ARG A 54 -1.26 -13.00 -8.16
C ARG A 54 -0.44 -14.25 -8.44
N PHE A 55 -0.60 -15.26 -7.60
CA PHE A 55 0.04 -16.56 -7.71
C PHE A 55 -1.02 -17.61 -7.96
N LYS A 56 -0.83 -18.44 -8.99
CA LYS A 56 -1.62 -19.67 -9.19
C LYS A 56 -0.82 -20.85 -8.69
N LEU A 57 -1.41 -21.69 -7.86
CA LEU A 57 -0.76 -22.85 -7.26
C LEU A 57 -1.18 -24.15 -7.96
N LYS A 58 -0.36 -25.20 -7.81
CA LYS A 58 -0.58 -26.52 -8.45
C LYS A 58 -1.83 -27.23 -7.95
N ASP A 59 -2.28 -26.92 -6.73
CA ASP A 59 -3.52 -27.44 -6.16
C ASP A 59 -4.79 -26.74 -6.70
N GLY A 60 -4.61 -25.75 -7.58
CA GLY A 60 -5.69 -24.97 -8.19
C GLY A 60 -6.10 -23.74 -7.38
N SER A 61 -5.52 -23.52 -6.20
CA SER A 61 -5.76 -22.31 -5.42
C SER A 61 -5.01 -21.09 -5.96
N GLU A 62 -5.45 -19.90 -5.57
CA GLU A 62 -4.76 -18.64 -5.86
C GLU A 62 -4.38 -17.93 -4.58
N ALA A 63 -3.21 -17.29 -4.59
CA ALA A 63 -2.76 -16.40 -3.54
C ALA A 63 -2.51 -14.99 -4.12
N PHE A 64 -2.70 -13.96 -3.30
CA PHE A 64 -2.55 -12.57 -3.71
C PHE A 64 -1.89 -11.76 -2.59
N GLY A 65 -0.90 -10.95 -2.94
CA GLY A 65 -0.20 -10.08 -2.00
C GLY A 65 1.02 -9.40 -2.60
N MET A 66 1.64 -8.51 -1.83
CA MET A 66 2.98 -7.98 -2.15
C MET A 66 4.06 -8.93 -1.66
N ILE A 67 5.20 -8.94 -2.33
CA ILE A 67 6.33 -9.81 -1.93
C ILE A 67 7.17 -9.08 -0.89
N VAL A 68 7.30 -9.68 0.29
CA VAL A 68 8.09 -9.11 1.40
C VAL A 68 9.46 -9.76 1.52
N SER A 69 9.62 -11.01 1.06
CA SER A 69 10.92 -11.63 0.87
C SER A 69 10.85 -12.75 -0.17
N GLU A 70 11.99 -13.06 -0.80
CA GLU A 70 12.08 -14.11 -1.80
C GLU A 70 13.45 -14.81 -1.69
N THR A 71 13.44 -16.14 -1.60
CA THR A 71 14.65 -16.99 -1.59
C THR A 71 14.68 -17.85 -2.86
N ASN A 72 15.64 -18.77 -2.96
CA ASN A 72 15.69 -19.71 -4.09
C ASN A 72 14.48 -20.67 -4.12
N ASP A 73 13.95 -21.02 -2.95
CA ASP A 73 12.94 -22.08 -2.80
C ASP A 73 11.54 -21.55 -2.48
N ALA A 74 11.43 -20.33 -1.94
CA ALA A 74 10.17 -19.79 -1.46
C ALA A 74 9.97 -18.30 -1.75
N VAL A 75 8.71 -17.87 -1.69
CA VAL A 75 8.28 -16.48 -1.72
C VAL A 75 7.43 -16.22 -0.48
N GLU A 76 7.75 -15.19 0.29
CA GLU A 76 6.88 -14.68 1.35
C GLU A 76 6.06 -13.52 0.79
N ILE A 77 4.75 -13.65 0.88
CA ILE A 77 3.81 -12.59 0.48
C ILE A 77 3.06 -12.04 1.69
N ARG A 78 2.71 -10.76 1.61
CA ARG A 78 1.84 -10.10 2.57
C ARG A 78 0.59 -9.59 1.89
N TYR A 79 -0.55 -9.92 2.47
CA TYR A 79 -1.83 -9.27 2.25
C TYR A 79 -2.29 -8.68 3.58
N ILE A 80 -3.30 -7.80 3.60
CA ILE A 80 -3.70 -7.03 4.79
C ILE A 80 -3.75 -7.92 6.04
N ASN A 81 -2.87 -7.64 7.02
CA ASN A 81 -2.73 -8.38 8.29
C ASN A 81 -2.48 -9.90 8.15
N THR A 82 -2.02 -10.40 7.00
CA THR A 82 -1.77 -11.82 6.75
C THR A 82 -0.50 -11.99 5.94
N ASP A 83 0.43 -12.78 6.47
CA ASP A 83 1.62 -13.23 5.75
C ASP A 83 1.42 -14.68 5.31
N GLN A 84 1.89 -15.01 4.12
CA GLN A 84 1.78 -16.35 3.55
C GLN A 84 3.11 -16.77 2.90
N HIS A 85 3.58 -17.94 3.31
CA HIS A 85 4.70 -18.64 2.71
C HIS A 85 4.24 -19.45 1.50
N LEU A 86 4.91 -19.27 0.36
CA LEU A 86 4.66 -20.03 -0.86
C LEU A 86 5.94 -20.75 -1.32
N ASP A 87 5.93 -22.08 -1.29
CA ASP A 87 6.98 -22.88 -1.94
C ASP A 87 6.95 -22.65 -3.45
N LYS A 88 8.06 -22.24 -4.05
CA LYS A 88 8.17 -22.03 -5.51
C LYS A 88 7.89 -23.30 -6.29
N ALA A 89 8.19 -24.47 -5.71
CA ALA A 89 7.85 -25.76 -6.29
C ALA A 89 6.34 -25.94 -6.51
N ASN A 90 5.49 -25.22 -5.77
CA ASN A 90 4.03 -25.27 -5.86
C ASN A 90 3.43 -24.14 -6.71
N ILE A 91 4.22 -23.16 -7.14
CA ILE A 91 3.76 -22.03 -7.96
C ILE A 91 3.75 -22.44 -9.44
N VAL A 92 2.58 -22.30 -10.07
CA VAL A 92 2.39 -22.51 -11.52
C VAL A 92 2.71 -21.24 -12.29
N SER A 93 2.25 -20.09 -11.80
CA SER A 93 2.49 -18.79 -12.42
C SER A 93 2.42 -17.65 -11.42
N ARG A 94 3.22 -16.62 -11.66
CA ARG A 94 3.19 -15.33 -10.96
C ARG A 94 2.89 -14.24 -11.97
N THR A 95 1.91 -13.40 -11.68
CA THR A 95 1.53 -12.25 -12.52
C THR A 95 1.51 -11.00 -11.66
N LYS A 96 2.22 -9.95 -12.08
CA LYS A 96 2.11 -8.61 -11.47
C LYS A 96 0.72 -8.06 -11.79
N VAL A 97 0.03 -7.50 -10.80
CA VAL A 97 -1.22 -6.77 -11.05
C VAL A 97 -0.91 -5.30 -11.31
N GLU A 98 -1.62 -4.72 -12.27
CA GLU A 98 -1.53 -3.28 -12.59
C GLU A 98 -2.32 -2.42 -11.61
N THR A 99 -3.26 -3.01 -10.87
CA THR A 99 -4.04 -2.32 -9.84
C THR A 99 -3.27 -2.22 -8.53
N SER A 100 -3.36 -1.06 -7.89
CA SER A 100 -2.77 -0.80 -6.59
C SER A 100 -3.40 -1.64 -5.49
N LEU A 101 -2.61 -1.91 -4.45
CA LEU A 101 -3.12 -2.46 -3.18
C LEU A 101 -3.85 -1.39 -2.35
N MET A 102 -3.65 -0.11 -2.67
CA MET A 102 -4.45 0.99 -2.13
C MET A 102 -5.81 1.02 -2.86
N PRO A 103 -6.94 0.91 -2.14
CA PRO A 103 -8.25 0.92 -2.77
C PRO A 103 -8.52 2.20 -3.55
N ALA A 104 -9.15 2.09 -4.72
CA ALA A 104 -9.68 3.24 -5.45
C ALA A 104 -10.91 3.83 -4.73
N ASN A 105 -11.27 5.06 -5.09
CA ASN A 105 -12.48 5.76 -4.63
C ASN A 105 -12.53 6.03 -3.10
N LEU A 106 -11.38 6.13 -2.42
CA LEU A 106 -11.33 6.45 -0.98
C LEU A 106 -11.99 7.81 -0.66
N GLN A 107 -11.94 8.75 -1.61
CA GLN A 107 -12.58 10.06 -1.49
C GLN A 107 -14.11 9.99 -1.49
N ALA A 108 -14.73 8.88 -1.91
CA ALA A 108 -16.19 8.76 -1.96
C ALA A 108 -16.85 8.83 -0.58
N GLY A 109 -16.09 8.51 0.48
CA GLY A 109 -16.52 8.66 1.88
C GLY A 109 -16.17 10.01 2.50
N MET A 110 -15.66 10.96 1.71
CA MET A 110 -15.16 12.25 2.18
C MET A 110 -15.89 13.40 1.49
N SER A 111 -16.11 14.51 2.21
CA SER A 111 -16.39 15.79 1.58
C SER A 111 -15.13 16.36 0.93
N GLU A 112 -15.29 17.31 0.03
CA GLU A 112 -14.15 18.02 -0.58
C GLU A 112 -13.24 18.65 0.50
N GLN A 113 -13.83 19.28 1.52
CA GLN A 113 -13.06 19.85 2.62
C GLN A 113 -12.28 18.79 3.41
N GLN A 114 -12.86 17.61 3.65
CA GLN A 114 -12.16 16.52 4.33
C GLN A 114 -10.97 16.01 3.52
N LEU A 115 -11.10 15.97 2.19
CA LEU A 115 -9.98 15.60 1.32
C LEU A 115 -8.88 16.68 1.35
N VAL A 116 -9.25 17.96 1.31
CA VAL A 116 -8.29 19.08 1.45
C VAL A 116 -7.57 18.99 2.78
N ASP A 117 -8.30 18.85 3.89
CA ASP A 117 -7.73 18.77 5.24
C ASP A 117 -6.80 17.55 5.39
N LEU A 118 -7.15 16.41 4.76
CA LEU A 118 -6.29 15.23 4.71
C LEU A 118 -4.97 15.53 3.98
N VAL A 119 -5.03 16.16 2.81
CA VAL A 119 -3.82 16.50 2.03
C VAL A 119 -2.98 17.54 2.75
N GLU A 120 -3.57 18.55 3.40
CA GLU A 120 -2.82 19.50 4.23
C GLU A 120 -2.12 18.79 5.40
N TYR A 121 -2.82 17.87 6.08
CA TYR A 121 -2.23 17.07 7.14
C TYR A 121 -1.05 16.23 6.62
N LEU A 122 -1.24 15.47 5.54
CA LEU A 122 -0.17 14.66 4.94
C LEU A 122 1.01 15.53 4.49
N LYS A 123 0.74 16.73 3.97
CA LYS A 123 1.81 17.66 3.57
C LYS A 123 2.60 18.20 4.77
N SER A 124 1.97 18.30 5.94
CA SER A 124 2.65 18.69 7.19
C SER A 124 3.50 17.59 7.81
N LEU A 125 3.36 16.34 7.35
CA LEU A 125 4.18 15.21 7.80
C LEU A 125 5.55 15.24 7.12
N THR A 126 6.42 16.08 7.66
CA THR A 126 7.83 16.20 7.25
C THR A 126 8.72 15.59 8.33
N ARG A 127 9.94 15.22 7.94
CA ARG A 127 10.98 14.82 8.88
C ARG A 127 11.10 15.91 9.93
N THR A 128 10.83 15.53 11.18
CA THR A 128 11.08 16.39 12.32
C THR A 128 12.52 16.12 12.71
N ASP A 129 13.40 17.10 12.54
CA ASP A 129 14.76 16.98 13.05
C ASP A 129 14.65 16.74 14.58
N GLN A 130 14.97 15.53 15.03
CA GLN A 130 15.29 15.26 16.43
C GLN A 130 16.77 15.54 16.64
#